data_AF-A0A5D3B083-F1
#
_entry.id   AF-A0A5D3B083-F1
#
_cell.length_a   1.000
_cell.length_b   1.000
_cell.length_c   1.000
_cell.angle_alpha   90.00
_cell.angle_beta   90.00
_cell.angle_gamma   90.00
#
_symmetry.space_group_name_H-M   'P 1'
#
loop_
_entity.id
_entity.type
_entity.pdbx_description
1 polymer ?
#
loop_
_entity_poly.entity_id
_entity_poly.type
_entity_poly.pdbx_seq_one_letter_code
_entity_poly.pdbx_strand_id
1 'polypeptide(L)'
;MAQEQAQIASEATAGSLAPGTYRSLLPIVDEILAILHAQTVSPERISPAQSSDQVAPKAKELSQALEGMKMSALSLPGGNLSTEDIGKLLDVLESEGDKRRRILSSFETLSLPTVEELASAGPETKTEGESLR
;
A
#
# COMPACT_ATOMS: atom_id res chain seq x y z
N MET A 1 18.22 -10.53 18.07
CA MET A 1 18.07 -10.16 16.64
C MET A 1 17.24 -11.15 15.81
N ALA A 2 16.83 -12.33 16.31
CA ALA A 2 15.97 -13.26 15.56
C ALA A 2 14.46 -13.03 15.73
N GLN A 3 14.04 -12.25 16.74
CA GLN A 3 12.62 -12.02 17.05
C GLN A 3 11.98 -10.91 16.21
N GLU A 4 12.77 -10.00 15.63
CA GLU A 4 12.25 -8.87 14.85
C GLU A 4 11.91 -9.26 13.40
N GLN A 5 12.60 -10.27 12.84
CA GLN A 5 12.30 -10.79 11.50
C GLN A 5 11.00 -11.62 11.42
N ALA A 6 10.52 -12.16 12.54
CA ALA A 6 9.28 -12.93 12.58
C ALA A 6 8.01 -12.04 12.55
N GLN A 7 8.09 -10.80 13.03
CA GLN A 7 6.97 -9.86 12.97
C GLN A 7 6.72 -9.33 11.56
N ILE A 8 7.77 -9.13 10.77
CA ILE A 8 7.66 -8.65 9.38
C ILE A 8 7.07 -9.73 8.46
N ALA A 9 7.36 -11.00 8.72
CA ALA A 9 6.82 -12.11 7.93
C ALA A 9 5.34 -12.42 8.26
N SER A 10 4.86 -12.09 9.46
CA SER A 10 3.49 -12.39 9.89
C SER A 10 2.43 -11.43 9.30
N GLU A 11 2.82 -10.23 8.86
CA GLU A 11 1.91 -9.28 8.21
C GLU A 11 1.68 -9.56 6.72
N ALA A 12 2.56 -10.33 6.08
CA ALA A 12 2.46 -10.67 4.66
C ALA A 12 1.28 -11.62 4.32
N THR A 13 0.68 -12.25 5.33
CA THR A 13 -0.43 -13.21 5.17
C THR A 13 -1.82 -12.66 5.51
N ALA A 14 -1.94 -11.39 5.91
CA ALA A 14 -3.21 -10.81 6.35
C ALA A 14 -4.18 -10.41 5.22
N GLY A 15 -3.81 -10.54 3.94
CA GLY A 15 -4.50 -9.88 2.83
C GLY A 15 -4.95 -10.77 1.67
N SER A 16 -5.20 -12.07 1.88
CA SER A 16 -5.78 -12.88 0.80
C SER A 16 -7.24 -12.47 0.58
N LEU A 17 -7.50 -11.71 -0.48
CA LEU A 17 -8.85 -11.39 -0.93
C LEU A 17 -9.67 -12.68 -1.05
N ALA A 18 -10.86 -12.71 -0.45
CA ALA A 18 -11.75 -13.84 -0.60
C ALA A 18 -12.12 -14.03 -2.09
N PRO A 19 -12.16 -15.27 -2.61
CA PRO A 19 -12.63 -15.50 -3.97
C PRO A 19 -14.01 -14.88 -4.18
N GLY A 20 -14.15 -14.05 -5.22
CA GLY A 20 -15.40 -13.33 -5.51
C GLY A 20 -15.55 -11.95 -4.85
N THR A 21 -14.53 -11.45 -4.13
CA THR A 21 -14.51 -10.08 -3.59
C THR A 21 -14.74 -9.03 -4.68
N TYR A 22 -14.05 -9.15 -5.83
CA TYR A 22 -14.26 -8.31 -7.00
C TYR A 22 -15.09 -9.09 -8.03
N ARG A 23 -16.39 -9.18 -7.79
CA ARG A 23 -17.33 -9.75 -8.76
C ARG A 23 -17.78 -8.69 -9.77
N SER A 24 -18.08 -9.12 -10.99
CA SER A 24 -18.67 -8.21 -12.00
C SER A 24 -20.04 -7.73 -11.52
N LEU A 25 -20.26 -6.42 -11.57
CA LEU A 25 -21.56 -5.80 -11.28
C LEU A 25 -22.47 -5.72 -12.50
N LEU A 26 -21.93 -5.94 -13.71
CA LEU A 26 -22.70 -5.85 -14.96
C LEU A 26 -23.95 -6.72 -14.96
N PRO A 27 -23.96 -7.97 -14.48
CA PRO A 27 -25.17 -8.79 -14.45
C PRO A 27 -26.31 -8.15 -13.62
N ILE A 28 -25.97 -7.53 -12.48
CA ILE A 28 -26.96 -6.88 -11.61
C ILE A 28 -27.50 -5.61 -12.27
N VAL A 29 -26.64 -4.87 -12.96
CA VAL A 29 -27.05 -3.68 -13.71
C VAL A 29 -27.93 -4.06 -14.90
N ASP A 30 -27.56 -5.09 -15.65
CA ASP A 30 -28.33 -5.61 -16.78
C ASP A 30 -29.70 -6.11 -16.34
N GLU A 31 -29.81 -6.77 -15.19
CA GLU A 31 -31.09 -7.19 -14.61
C GLU A 31 -31.98 -5.98 -14.26
N ILE A 32 -31.41 -4.94 -13.63
CA ILE A 32 -32.15 -3.71 -13.31
C ILE A 32 -32.65 -3.04 -14.61
N LEU A 33 -31.77 -2.92 -15.61
CA LEU A 33 -32.11 -2.33 -16.89
C LEU A 33 -33.16 -3.17 -17.65
N ALA A 34 -33.08 -4.49 -17.60
CA ALA A 34 -34.06 -5.39 -18.18
C ALA A 34 -35.44 -5.23 -17.54
N ILE A 35 -35.50 -5.11 -16.20
CA ILE A 35 -36.74 -4.85 -15.45
C ILE A 35 -37.34 -3.50 -15.87
N LEU A 36 -36.52 -2.45 -15.92
CA LEU A 36 -36.97 -1.11 -16.34
C LEU A 36 -37.43 -1.09 -17.80
N HIS A 37 -36.72 -1.78 -18.69
CA HIS A 37 -37.07 -1.90 -20.11
C HIS A 37 -38.35 -2.71 -20.32
N ALA A 38 -38.54 -3.80 -19.57
CA ALA A 38 -39.77 -4.58 -19.62
C ALA A 38 -40.98 -3.72 -19.23
N GLN A 39 -40.83 -2.78 -18.30
CA GLN A 39 -41.91 -1.89 -17.88
C GLN A 39 -42.25 -0.80 -18.90
N THR A 40 -41.27 -0.33 -19.67
CA THR A 40 -41.50 0.70 -20.69
C THR A 40 -42.07 0.12 -21.99
N VAL A 41 -41.79 -1.14 -22.29
CA VAL A 41 -42.21 -1.81 -23.54
C VAL A 41 -43.42 -2.73 -23.33
N SER A 42 -43.74 -3.15 -22.11
CA SER A 42 -44.87 -4.05 -21.84
C SER A 42 -46.23 -3.38 -22.13
N PRO A 43 -47.15 -4.06 -22.85
CA PRO A 43 -48.51 -3.57 -23.08
C PRO A 43 -49.36 -3.56 -21.80
N GLU A 44 -49.01 -4.38 -20.79
CA GLU A 44 -49.55 -4.27 -19.43
C GLU A 44 -48.71 -3.25 -18.66
N ARG A 45 -49.26 -2.03 -18.49
CA ARG A 45 -48.67 -1.01 -17.63
C ARG A 45 -48.72 -1.45 -16.18
N ILE A 46 -47.62 -2.06 -15.74
CA ILE A 46 -47.38 -2.38 -14.34
C ILE A 46 -47.33 -1.06 -13.55
N SER A 47 -47.89 -1.03 -12.34
CA SER A 47 -47.88 0.21 -11.56
C SER A 47 -46.44 0.58 -11.14
N PRO A 48 -46.09 1.87 -11.02
CA PRO A 48 -44.76 2.29 -10.56
C PRO A 48 -44.34 1.68 -9.21
N ALA A 49 -45.30 1.34 -8.35
CA ALA A 49 -45.03 0.68 -7.07
C ALA A 49 -44.52 -0.76 -7.27
N GLN A 50 -45.14 -1.53 -8.16
CA GLN A 50 -44.70 -2.89 -8.49
C GLN A 50 -43.35 -2.90 -9.21
N SER A 51 -43.08 -1.88 -10.00
CA SER A 51 -41.78 -1.66 -10.60
C SER A 51 -40.68 -1.43 -9.56
N SER A 52 -40.98 -0.59 -8.57
CA SER A 52 -40.09 -0.32 -7.45
C SER A 52 -39.82 -1.58 -6.63
N ASP A 53 -40.84 -2.43 -6.41
CA ASP A 53 -40.69 -3.68 -5.65
C ASP A 53 -39.75 -4.68 -6.33
N GLN A 54 -39.63 -4.66 -7.66
CA GLN A 54 -38.73 -5.52 -8.41
C GLN A 54 -37.30 -4.96 -8.50
N VAL A 55 -37.15 -3.63 -8.62
CA VAL A 55 -35.84 -2.97 -8.74
C VAL A 55 -35.16 -2.78 -7.39
N ALA A 56 -35.90 -2.43 -6.34
CA ALA A 56 -35.37 -2.16 -5.00
C ALA A 56 -34.48 -3.29 -4.42
N PRO A 57 -34.85 -4.59 -4.48
CA PRO A 57 -33.98 -5.65 -3.97
C PRO A 57 -32.68 -5.76 -4.76
N LYS A 58 -32.71 -5.55 -6.08
CA LYS A 58 -31.52 -5.60 -6.94
C LYS A 58 -30.60 -4.39 -6.75
N ALA A 59 -31.17 -3.21 -6.58
CA ALA A 59 -30.42 -2.01 -6.21
C ALA A 59 -29.77 -2.15 -4.82
N LYS A 60 -30.45 -2.78 -3.86
CA LYS A 60 -29.88 -3.10 -2.55
C LYS A 60 -28.72 -4.08 -2.66
N GLU A 61 -28.85 -5.12 -3.47
CA GLU A 61 -27.77 -6.08 -3.73
C GLU A 61 -26.54 -5.39 -4.37
N LEU A 62 -26.78 -4.50 -5.34
CA LEU A 62 -25.73 -3.71 -5.98
C LEU A 62 -24.98 -2.85 -4.95
N SER A 63 -25.71 -2.16 -4.07
CA SER A 63 -25.14 -1.33 -3.00
C SER A 63 -24.28 -2.16 -2.02
N GLN A 64 -24.77 -3.33 -1.60
CA GLN A 64 -24.02 -4.24 -0.73
C GLN A 64 -22.74 -4.75 -1.40
N ALA A 65 -22.81 -5.08 -2.70
CA ALA A 65 -21.64 -5.51 -3.45
C ALA A 65 -20.59 -4.39 -3.59
N LEU A 66 -21.04 -3.16 -3.85
CA LEU A 66 -20.15 -1.99 -3.92
C LEU A 66 -19.45 -1.70 -2.59
N GLU A 67 -20.20 -1.73 -1.48
CA GLU A 67 -19.61 -1.47 -0.16
C GLU A 67 -18.62 -2.59 0.22
N GLY A 68 -18.95 -3.85 -0.08
CA GLY A 68 -18.04 -4.98 0.12
C GLY A 68 -16.73 -4.84 -0.67
N MET A 69 -16.81 -4.44 -1.94
CA MET A 69 -15.63 -4.17 -2.78
C MET A 69 -14.79 -2.99 -2.27
N LYS A 70 -15.44 -1.92 -1.82
CA LYS A 70 -14.77 -0.74 -1.25
C LYS A 70 -14.02 -1.09 0.02
N MET A 71 -14.66 -1.78 0.95
CA MET A 71 -14.01 -2.22 2.19
C MET A 71 -12.84 -3.16 1.91
N SER A 72 -12.99 -4.04 0.91
CA SER A 72 -11.91 -4.91 0.47
C SER A 72 -10.75 -4.13 -0.16
N ALA A 73 -11.03 -3.11 -0.98
CA ALA A 73 -10.02 -2.23 -1.54
C ALA A 73 -9.25 -1.46 -0.45
N LEU A 74 -9.94 -0.99 0.58
CA LEU A 74 -9.31 -0.33 1.73
C LEU A 74 -8.51 -1.28 2.61
N SER A 75 -8.86 -2.56 2.63
CA SER A 75 -8.11 -3.59 3.38
C SER A 75 -6.82 -4.04 2.68
N LEU A 76 -6.64 -3.69 1.40
CA LEU A 76 -5.41 -3.99 0.68
C LEU A 76 -4.25 -3.13 1.19
N PRO A 77 -3.04 -3.70 1.34
CA PRO A 77 -1.84 -2.92 1.64
C PRO A 77 -1.65 -1.82 0.59
N GLY A 78 -1.61 -0.56 1.04
CA GLY A 78 -1.51 0.60 0.16
C GLY A 78 -2.79 0.97 -0.60
N GLY A 79 -3.91 0.27 -0.38
CA GLY A 79 -5.21 0.58 -1.01
C GLY A 79 -5.84 1.89 -0.52
N ASN A 80 -5.34 2.45 0.57
CA ASN A 80 -5.68 3.77 1.09
C ASN A 80 -4.85 4.91 0.46
N LEU A 81 -3.81 4.59 -0.33
CA LEU A 81 -2.95 5.60 -0.96
C LEU A 81 -3.49 5.96 -2.34
N SER A 82 -3.54 7.25 -2.63
CA SER A 82 -3.83 7.70 -3.99
C SER A 82 -2.62 7.48 -4.90
N THR A 83 -2.85 7.46 -6.22
CA THR A 83 -1.77 7.39 -7.21
C THR A 83 -0.80 8.57 -7.09
N GLU A 84 -1.30 9.74 -6.68
CA GLU A 84 -0.48 10.92 -6.42
C GLU A 84 0.41 10.73 -5.18
N ASP A 85 -0.12 10.14 -4.11
CA ASP A 85 0.65 9.86 -2.90
C ASP A 85 1.74 8.81 -3.15
N ILE A 86 1.46 7.81 -3.99
CA ILE A 86 2.46 6.84 -4.45
C ILE A 86 3.56 7.55 -5.25
N GLY A 87 3.20 8.50 -6.12
CA GLY A 87 4.18 9.30 -6.86
C GLY A 87 5.11 10.09 -5.93
N LYS A 88 4.54 10.80 -4.95
CA LYS A 88 5.34 11.53 -3.94
C LYS A 88 6.27 10.60 -3.16
N LEU A 89 5.80 9.39 -2.80
CA LEU A 89 6.61 8.41 -2.09
C LEU A 89 7.78 7.92 -2.96
N LEU A 90 7.56 7.70 -4.26
CA LEU A 90 8.61 7.34 -5.21
C LEU A 90 9.67 8.44 -5.30
N ASP A 91 9.26 9.71 -5.41
CA ASP A 91 10.20 10.83 -5.47
C ASP A 91 11.09 10.92 -4.22
N VAL A 92 10.51 10.68 -3.03
CA VAL A 92 11.26 10.65 -1.77
C VAL A 92 12.24 9.48 -1.75
N LEU A 93 11.82 8.29 -2.19
CA LEU A 93 12.66 7.10 -2.25
C LEU A 93 13.82 7.27 -3.24
N GLU A 94 13.57 7.90 -4.39
CA GLU A 94 14.60 8.19 -5.38
C GLU A 94 15.62 9.21 -4.84
N SER A 95 15.15 10.29 -4.23
CA SER A 95 15.99 11.30 -3.56
C SER A 95 16.87 10.67 -2.48
N GLU A 96 16.31 9.79 -1.66
CA GLU A 96 17.07 9.10 -0.61
C GLU A 96 18.06 8.09 -1.19
N GLY A 97 17.68 7.39 -2.26
CA GLY A 97 18.56 6.51 -3.03
C GLY A 97 19.76 7.27 -3.60
N ASP A 98 19.54 8.47 -4.14
CA ASP A 98 20.60 9.33 -4.66
C ASP A 98 21.52 9.85 -3.57
N LYS A 99 21.00 10.25 -2.41
CA LYS A 99 21.83 10.62 -1.26
C LYS A 99 22.76 9.48 -0.85
N ARG A 100 22.21 8.27 -0.75
CA ARG A 100 23.00 7.07 -0.40
C ARG A 100 24.07 6.76 -1.45
N ARG A 101 23.72 6.86 -2.74
CA ARG A 101 24.69 6.70 -3.83
C ARG A 101 25.81 7.73 -3.75
N ARG A 102 25.50 9.00 -3.46
CA ARG A 102 26.51 10.05 -3.28
C ARG A 102 27.45 9.77 -2.11
N ILE A 103 26.91 9.35 -0.97
CA ILE A 103 27.71 8.96 0.20
C ILE A 103 28.65 7.79 -0.17
N LEU A 104 28.13 6.74 -0.81
CA LEU A 104 28.95 5.61 -1.24
C LEU A 104 30.04 6.03 -2.24
N SER A 105 29.71 6.88 -3.22
CA SER A 105 30.72 7.41 -4.15
C SER A 105 31.76 8.28 -3.45
N SER A 106 31.39 8.99 -2.37
CA SER A 106 32.35 9.79 -1.61
C SER A 106 33.39 8.92 -0.90
N PHE A 107 32.99 7.75 -0.40
CA PHE A 107 33.91 6.76 0.18
C PHE A 107 34.87 6.16 -0.85
N GLU A 108 34.49 6.09 -2.13
CA GLU A 108 35.40 5.65 -3.20
C GLU A 108 36.48 6.71 -3.49
N THR A 109 36.12 7.99 -3.40
CA THR A 109 37.04 9.10 -3.67
C THR A 109 37.89 9.53 -2.47
N LEU A 110 37.42 9.27 -1.26
CA LEU A 110 38.19 9.52 -0.05
C LEU A 110 39.23 8.42 0.10
N SER A 111 40.51 8.80 0.15
CA SER A 111 41.56 7.91 0.64
C SER A 111 41.32 7.66 2.12
N LEU A 112 40.47 6.69 2.42
CA LEU A 112 40.24 6.24 3.78
C LEU A 112 41.51 5.55 4.26
N PRO A 113 41.98 5.87 5.49
CA PRO A 113 43.12 5.17 6.05
C PRO A 113 42.83 3.69 6.13
N THR A 114 43.82 2.89 5.74
CA THR A 114 43.73 1.43 5.85
C THR A 114 43.64 1.03 7.33
N VAL A 115 43.08 -0.15 7.60
CA VAL A 115 42.93 -0.68 8.97
C VAL A 115 44.30 -0.74 9.69
N GLU A 116 45.39 -0.93 8.93
CA GLU A 116 46.77 -0.94 9.42
C GLU A 116 47.26 0.46 9.84
N GLU A 117 46.89 1.52 9.11
CA GLU A 117 47.23 2.91 9.46
C GLU A 117 46.49 3.36 10.72
N LEU A 118 45.21 3.00 10.86
CA LEU A 118 44.40 3.26 12.06
C LEU A 118 44.91 2.50 13.30
N ALA A 119 45.47 1.31 13.14
CA ALA A 119 46.07 0.54 14.22
C ALA A 119 47.43 1.11 14.68
N SER A 120 48.14 1.82 13.79
CA SER A 120 49.42 2.47 14.10
C SER A 120 49.26 3.79 14.87
N ALA A 121 48.12 4.47 14.74
CA ALA A 121 47.78 5.70 15.44
C ALA A 121 47.11 5.40 16.80
N GLY A 122 47.81 4.68 17.67
CA GLY A 122 47.41 4.52 19.08
C GLY A 122 47.47 5.85 19.85
N PRO A 123 46.74 5.99 20.98
CA PRO A 123 46.72 7.24 21.74
C PRO A 123 48.10 7.51 22.32
N GLU A 124 48.75 8.60 21.90
CA GLU A 124 49.91 9.12 22.62
C GLU A 124 49.46 9.56 24.01
N THR A 125 49.62 8.68 25.00
CA THR A 125 49.58 9.03 26.41
C THR A 125 50.77 9.93 26.70
N LYS A 126 50.61 11.25 26.58
CA LYS A 126 51.46 12.23 27.27
C LYS A 126 51.19 12.13 28.77
N THR A 127 51.80 11.16 29.43
CA THR A 127 52.11 11.29 30.85
C THR A 127 53.37 12.15 30.95
N GLU A 128 53.19 13.46 31.06
CA GLU A 128 54.24 14.34 31.58
C GLU A 128 54.51 13.92 33.03
N GLY A 129 55.58 13.16 33.22
CA GLY A 129 56.17 12.93 34.54
C GLY A 129 56.86 14.21 35.00
N GLU A 130 56.12 15.08 35.68
CA GLU A 130 56.68 16.15 36.49
C GLU A 130 57.29 15.53 37.76
N SER A 131 58.57 15.16 37.65
CA SER A 131 59.37 14.66 38.78
C SER A 131 59.89 15.84 39.60
N LEU A 132 59.42 15.94 40.84
CA LEU A 132 59.95 16.71 41.96
C LEU A 132 61.49 16.85 41.93
N ARG A 133 61.98 18.10 41.95
CA ARG A 133 63.08 18.57 42.80
C ARG A 133 62.94 20.05 43.10
#